data_AF-A0A2E0FHK6-F1
#
_entry.id   AF-A0A2E0FHK6-F1
#
_cell.length_a   1.000
_cell.length_b   1.000
_cell.length_c   1.000
_cell.angle_alpha   90.00
_cell.angle_beta   90.00
_cell.angle_gamma   90.00
#
_symmetry.space_group_name_H-M   'P 1'
#
loop_
_entity.id
_entity.type
_entity.pdbx_description
1 polymer ?
#
loop_
_entity_poly.entity_id
_entity_poly.type
_entity_poly.pdbx_seq_one_letter_code
_entity_poly.pdbx_strand_id
1 'polypeptide(L)'
;MNHEQATQLMDLLARFTNDGTPLQAVLGDKFELGVTLLTCAMVSNENLAACMEPDEQVRAAINYYNIIQEQIGLYKDNQAHSLEKLM
;
A
#
# COMPACT_ATOMS: atom_id res chain seq x y z
N MET A 1 -18.51 27.51 15.34
CA MET A 1 -18.99 26.31 14.63
C MET A 1 -20.21 25.81 15.40
N ASN A 2 -21.37 25.72 14.75
CA ASN A 2 -22.59 25.25 15.44
C ASN A 2 -22.55 23.72 15.61
N HIS A 3 -23.25 23.21 16.62
CA HIS A 3 -23.23 21.78 17.00
C HIS A 3 -23.55 20.85 15.81
N GLU A 4 -24.52 21.23 14.99
CA GLU A 4 -24.92 20.52 13.77
C GLU A 4 -23.80 20.40 12.73
N GLN A 5 -23.00 21.46 12.55
CA GLN A 5 -21.85 21.45 11.63
C GLN A 5 -20.73 20.54 12.13
N ALA A 6 -20.55 20.44 13.45
CA ALA A 6 -19.58 19.52 14.05
C ALA A 6 -20.00 18.05 13.84
N THR A 7 -21.30 17.74 13.99
CA THR A 7 -21.83 16.40 13.73
C THR A 7 -21.70 15.99 12.27
N GLN A 8 -22.02 16.89 11.33
CA GLN A 8 -21.87 16.61 9.89
C GLN A 8 -20.41 16.39 9.49
N LEU A 9 -19.47 17.15 10.06
CA LEU A 9 -18.04 16.95 9.82
C LEU A 9 -17.56 15.60 10.38
N MET A 10 -18.00 15.23 11.59
CA MET A 10 -17.66 13.93 12.17
C MET A 10 -18.23 12.78 11.35
N ASP A 11 -19.46 12.89 10.86
CA ASP A 11 -20.09 11.86 10.02
C ASP A 11 -19.38 11.71 8.66
N LEU A 12 -18.91 12.82 8.09
CA LEU A 12 -18.08 12.82 6.88
C LEU A 12 -16.73 12.13 7.11
N LEU A 13 -16.05 12.46 8.21
CA LEU A 13 -14.76 11.86 8.57
C LEU A 13 -14.89 10.38 8.92
N ALA A 14 -15.96 10.00 9.62
CA ALA A 14 -16.30 8.62 9.91
C ALA A 14 -16.51 7.82 8.62
N ARG A 15 -17.31 8.31 7.67
CA ARG A 15 -17.53 7.64 6.38
C ARG A 15 -16.26 7.54 5.54
N PHE A 16 -15.42 8.58 5.53
CA PHE A 16 -14.17 8.58 4.80
C PHE A 16 -13.16 7.57 5.36
N THR A 17 -13.16 7.36 6.68
CA THR A 17 -12.28 6.42 7.37
C THR A 17 -12.93 5.07 7.63
N ASN A 18 -14.16 4.86 7.16
CA ASN A 18 -15.01 3.71 7.52
C ASN A 18 -15.02 3.45 9.04
N ASP A 19 -15.44 4.45 9.81
CA ASP A 19 -15.43 4.47 11.28
C ASP A 19 -14.04 4.24 11.91
N GLY A 20 -12.99 4.71 11.25
CA GLY A 20 -11.62 4.48 11.69
C GLY A 20 -11.11 3.06 11.43
N THR A 21 -11.77 2.30 10.54
CA THR A 21 -11.25 1.02 10.07
C THR A 21 -9.86 1.26 9.47
N PRO A 22 -8.81 0.62 10.00
CA PRO A 22 -7.46 0.82 9.47
C PRO A 22 -7.44 0.41 8.01
N LEU A 23 -6.73 1.17 7.18
CA LEU A 23 -6.65 0.96 5.72
C LEU A 23 -6.31 -0.51 5.36
N GLN A 24 -5.52 -1.18 6.21
CA GLN A 24 -5.17 -2.60 6.09
C GLN A 24 -6.39 -3.54 6.19
N ALA A 25 -7.39 -3.21 7.00
CA ALA A 25 -8.62 -3.99 7.12
C ALA A 25 -9.60 -3.73 5.96
N VAL A 26 -9.44 -2.61 5.24
CA VAL A 26 -10.22 -2.29 4.03
C VAL A 26 -9.60 -2.93 2.78
N LEU A 27 -8.27 -2.91 2.68
CA LEU A 27 -7.52 -3.34 1.49
C LEU A 27 -7.03 -4.81 1.52
N GLY A 28 -7.58 -5.62 2.43
CA GLY A 28 -7.37 -7.07 2.44
C GLY A 28 -5.99 -7.51 2.96
N ASP A 29 -5.41 -8.54 2.33
CA ASP A 29 -4.14 -9.09 2.77
C ASP A 29 -2.93 -8.19 2.43
N LYS A 30 -1.74 -8.55 2.93
CA LYS A 30 -0.52 -7.75 2.71
C LYS A 30 -0.13 -7.64 1.23
N PHE A 31 -0.55 -8.58 0.40
CA PHE A 31 -0.27 -8.59 -1.03
C PHE A 31 -1.20 -7.59 -1.71
N GLU A 32 -2.51 -7.69 -1.47
CA GLU A 32 -3.53 -6.82 -2.05
C GLU A 32 -3.29 -5.35 -1.69
N LEU A 33 -2.97 -5.04 -0.43
CA LEU A 33 -2.56 -3.71 0.00
C LEU A 33 -1.29 -3.22 -0.74
N GLY A 34 -0.28 -4.08 -0.87
CA GLY A 34 0.99 -3.71 -1.49
C GLY A 34 0.85 -3.44 -2.99
N VAL A 35 0.10 -4.29 -3.69
CA VAL A 35 -0.21 -4.11 -5.12
C VAL A 35 -1.02 -2.83 -5.32
N THR A 36 -2.03 -2.59 -4.48
CA THR A 36 -2.86 -1.37 -4.57
C THR A 36 -2.03 -0.11 -4.41
N LEU A 37 -1.13 -0.07 -3.42
CA LEU A 37 -0.24 1.08 -3.22
C LEU A 37 0.70 1.32 -4.41
N LEU A 38 1.27 0.25 -4.98
CA LEU A 38 2.15 0.35 -6.15
C LEU A 38 1.38 0.82 -7.39
N THR A 39 0.16 0.33 -7.61
CA THR A 39 -0.70 0.81 -8.70
C THR A 39 -1.08 2.27 -8.50
N CYS A 40 -1.44 2.70 -7.29
CA CYS A 40 -1.70 4.11 -6.99
C CYS A 40 -0.47 4.99 -7.29
N ALA A 41 0.74 4.52 -6.96
CA ALA A 41 1.97 5.23 -7.28
C ALA A 41 2.18 5.38 -8.79
N MET A 42 1.91 4.33 -9.58
CA MET A 42 1.99 4.38 -11.05
C MET A 42 0.97 5.35 -11.64
N VAL A 43 -0.29 5.29 -11.19
CA VAL A 43 -1.37 6.19 -11.65
C VAL A 43 -1.08 7.65 -11.27
N SER A 44 -0.46 7.89 -10.10
CA SER A 44 -0.10 9.24 -9.67
C SER A 44 1.03 9.88 -10.48
N ASN A 45 1.77 9.07 -11.25
CA ASN A 45 2.84 9.56 -12.11
C ASN A 45 2.31 9.72 -13.53
N GLU A 46 2.08 10.97 -13.94
CA GLU A 46 1.49 11.32 -15.25
C GLU A 46 2.26 10.72 -16.44
N ASN A 47 3.58 10.61 -16.35
CA ASN A 47 4.39 10.02 -17.43
C ASN A 47 4.15 8.52 -17.56
N LEU A 48 4.00 7.81 -16.44
CA LEU A 48 3.71 6.37 -16.44
C LEU A 48 2.24 6.12 -16.82
N ALA A 49 1.33 6.90 -16.25
CA ALA A 49 -0.10 6.78 -16.48
C ALA A 49 -0.48 7.06 -17.95
N ALA A 50 0.24 7.95 -18.64
CA ALA A 50 0.02 8.23 -20.06
C ALA A 50 0.60 7.15 -21.00
N CYS A 51 1.51 6.29 -20.51
CA CYS A 51 2.25 5.33 -21.33
C CYS A 51 1.85 3.88 -21.12
N MET A 52 0.95 3.59 -20.17
CA MET A 52 0.56 2.23 -19.80
C MET A 52 -0.94 2.13 -19.60
N GLU A 53 -1.54 1.08 -20.16
CA GLU A 53 -2.94 0.79 -19.90
C GLU A 53 -3.18 0.38 -18.44
N PRO A 54 -4.37 0.61 -17.88
CA PRO A 54 -4.63 0.33 -16.46
C PRO A 54 -4.33 -1.11 -16.03
N ASP A 55 -4.61 -2.11 -16.86
CA ASP A 55 -4.34 -3.51 -16.53
C ASP A 55 -2.83 -3.83 -16.58
N GLU A 56 -2.08 -3.18 -17.46
CA GLU A 56 -0.61 -3.28 -17.52
C GLU A 56 0.02 -2.72 -16.24
N GLN A 57 -0.50 -1.61 -15.72
CA GLN A 57 -0.04 -1.02 -14.45
C GLN A 57 -0.29 -1.97 -13.27
N VAL A 58 -1.44 -2.65 -13.23
CA VAL A 58 -1.72 -3.65 -12.19
C VAL A 58 -0.77 -4.85 -12.30
N ARG A 59 -0.53 -5.36 -13.51
CA ARG A 59 0.42 -6.47 -13.72
C ARG A 59 1.85 -6.07 -13.33
N ALA A 60 2.27 -4.86 -13.68
CA ALA A 60 3.57 -4.32 -13.28
C ALA A 60 3.67 -4.18 -11.75
N ALA A 61 2.63 -3.70 -11.08
CA ALA A 61 2.58 -3.58 -9.62
C ALA A 61 2.72 -4.95 -8.93
N ILE A 62 2.05 -5.99 -9.43
CA ILE A 62 2.21 -7.37 -8.93
C ILE A 62 3.67 -7.83 -9.07
N ASN A 63 4.29 -7.58 -10.22
CA ASN A 63 5.69 -7.95 -10.44
C ASN A 63 6.65 -7.20 -9.48
N TYR A 64 6.46 -5.90 -9.31
CA TYR A 64 7.25 -5.12 -8.35
C TYR A 64 7.07 -5.60 -6.92
N TYR A 65 5.86 -5.97 -6.51
CA TYR A 65 5.63 -6.53 -5.19
C TYR A 65 6.47 -7.78 -4.95
N ASN A 66 6.50 -8.70 -5.91
CA ASN A 66 7.28 -9.94 -5.81
C ASN A 66 8.78 -9.65 -5.70
N ILE A 67 9.30 -8.73 -6.52
CA ILE A 67 10.71 -8.31 -6.46
C ILE A 67 11.04 -7.70 -5.10
N ILE A 68 10.16 -6.85 -4.55
CA ILE A 68 10.35 -6.24 -3.24
C ILE A 68 10.41 -7.32 -2.15
N GLN A 69 9.51 -8.30 -2.17
CA GLN A 69 9.52 -9.40 -1.19
C GLN A 69 10.80 -10.23 -1.27
N GLU A 70 11.28 -10.52 -2.47
CA GLU A 70 12.55 -11.23 -2.67
C GLU A 70 13.74 -10.46 -2.07
N GLN A 71 13.84 -9.16 -2.36
CA GLN A 71 14.93 -8.32 -1.83
C GLN A 71 14.89 -8.19 -0.31
N ILE A 72 13.69 -8.06 0.28
CA ILE A 72 13.52 -8.04 1.73
C ILE A 72 13.92 -9.39 2.34
N GLY A 73 13.57 -10.51 1.67
CA GLY A 73 13.97 -11.86 2.08
C GLY A 73 15.49 -11.99 2.14
N LEU A 74 16.18 -11.66 1.04
CA LEU A 74 17.64 -11.69 0.96
C LEU A 74 18.31 -10.84 2.06
N TYR A 75 17.77 -9.65 2.33
CA TYR A 75 18.30 -8.78 3.38
C TYR A 75 18.17 -9.41 4.78
N LYS A 76 17.01 -10.01 5.09
CA LYS A 76 16.77 -10.69 6.37
C LYS A 76 17.65 -11.91 6.55
N ASP A 77 17.83 -12.70 5.50
CA ASP A 77 18.67 -13.90 5.54
C ASP A 77 20.14 -13.54 5.79
N ASN A 78 20.64 -12.51 5.09
CA ASN A 78 22.00 -12.00 5.31
C ASN A 78 22.20 -11.43 6.73
N GLN A 79 21.18 -10.80 7.31
CA GLN A 79 21.22 -10.32 8.68
C GLN A 79 21.28 -11.50 9.68
N ALA A 80 20.49 -12.55 9.47
CA ALA A 80 20.50 -13.75 10.30
C ALA A 80 21.86 -14.47 10.25
N HIS A 81 22.42 -14.68 9.06
CA HIS A 81 23.76 -15.29 8.92
C HIS A 81 24.88 -14.43 9.51
N SER A 82 24.75 -13.11 9.49
CA SER A 82 25.72 -12.22 10.15
C SER A 82 25.69 -12.35 11.68
N LEU A 83 24.50 -12.59 12.25
CA LEU A 83 24.32 -12.85 13.68
C LEU A 83 24.86 -14.23 14.07
N GLU A 84 24.62 -15.27 13.26
CA GLU A 84 25.16 -16.62 13.49
C GLU A 84 26.69 -16.66 13.49
N LYS A 85 27.36 -15.79 12.72
CA LYS A 85 28.82 -15.71 12.65
C LYS A 85 29.47 -14.97 13.82
N LEU A 86 28.68 -14.25 14.62
CA LEU A 86 29.12 -13.51 15.81
C LEU A 86 28.95 -14.32 17.12
N MET A 87 28.28 -15.48 17.05
CA MET A 87 28.11 -16.43 18.15
C MET A 87 29.12 -17.57 18.07
#